data_AF-A0A510L829-F1
#
_entry.id   AF-A0A510L829-F1
#
_cell.length_a   1.000
_cell.length_b   1.000
_cell.length_c   1.000
_cell.angle_alpha   90.00
_cell.angle_beta   90.00
_cell.angle_gamma   90.00
#
_symmetry.space_group_name_H-M   'P 1'
#
loop_
_entity.id
_entity.type
_entity.pdbx_description
1 polymer ?
#
loop_
_entity_poly.entity_id
_entity_poly.type
_entity_poly.pdbx_seq_one_letter_code
_entity_poly.pdbx_strand_id
1 'polypeptide(L)'
;MDLENVRKEILGVKLDISEYFRVAFSVFKILLKENKLLMFFSFLITLIGVVSGVIVIGEQIIGEAEIYEYYDIVTKLILAFMSIVYLIFNIGSPFFKGYFFRKVAFKLENNTNNLNLGKLYIKVLKLLGVVLVLSVISIFAEKISSFIGSIVTIWALLYFFEAYYIRNLGLKDSANYSLELSKGNRYKVIVPNLIVGIPSLIGIVSAVFILSNQRNGFIILGFFFLFTIIAAIVIVYMEIFNIVVFLNVENNYLKNEGKDSKYNFKDKEEIDLRNSQISNNF
;
A
#
# COMPACT_ATOMS: atom_id res chain seq x y z
N MET A 1 3.93 -15.11 -19.41
CA MET A 1 3.10 -14.18 -20.19
C MET A 1 3.91 -12.94 -20.47
N ASP A 2 3.77 -12.38 -21.67
CA ASP A 2 4.22 -11.03 -21.97
C ASP A 2 3.23 -9.99 -21.40
N LEU A 3 3.59 -8.71 -21.47
CA LEU A 3 2.80 -7.61 -20.94
C LEU A 3 1.44 -7.47 -21.63
N GLU A 4 1.35 -7.78 -22.92
CA GLU A 4 0.13 -7.60 -23.69
C GLU A 4 -0.93 -8.65 -23.33
N ASN A 5 -0.52 -9.91 -23.14
CA ASN A 5 -1.41 -10.97 -22.69
C ASN A 5 -1.92 -10.69 -21.27
N VAL A 6 -1.04 -10.25 -20.37
CA VAL A 6 -1.44 -9.84 -19.01
C VAL A 6 -2.46 -8.70 -19.06
N ARG A 7 -2.24 -7.70 -19.93
CA ARG A 7 -3.19 -6.59 -20.12
C ARG A 7 -4.56 -7.08 -20.60
N LYS A 8 -4.58 -8.01 -21.56
CA LYS A 8 -5.83 -8.60 -22.08
C LYS A 8 -6.59 -9.34 -20.98
N GLU A 9 -5.92 -10.06 -20.09
CA GLU A 9 -6.59 -10.71 -18.95
C GLU A 9 -7.14 -9.69 -17.94
N ILE A 10 -6.34 -8.70 -17.55
CA ILE A 10 -6.75 -7.69 -16.55
C ILE A 10 -7.91 -6.83 -17.08
N LEU A 11 -7.93 -6.46 -18.36
CA LEU A 11 -8.91 -5.54 -18.93
C LEU A 11 -10.02 -6.24 -19.75
N GLY A 12 -9.89 -7.53 -20.02
CA GLY A 12 -10.79 -8.27 -20.91
C GLY A 12 -11.72 -9.23 -20.19
N VAL A 13 -11.28 -9.82 -19.08
CA VAL A 13 -11.98 -10.96 -18.45
C VAL A 13 -12.25 -10.68 -16.97
N LYS A 14 -13.40 -11.11 -16.45
CA LYS A 14 -13.66 -11.09 -15.01
C LYS A 14 -12.88 -12.21 -14.35
N LEU A 15 -11.86 -11.84 -13.57
CA LEU A 15 -10.98 -12.81 -12.93
C LEU A 15 -11.53 -13.30 -11.58
N ASP A 16 -11.24 -14.56 -11.28
CA ASP A 16 -11.38 -15.13 -9.94
C ASP A 16 -10.14 -14.90 -9.06
N ILE A 17 -10.20 -15.36 -7.80
CA ILE A 17 -9.11 -15.13 -6.83
C ILE A 17 -7.82 -15.85 -7.22
N SER A 18 -7.91 -17.07 -7.75
CA SER A 18 -6.76 -17.88 -8.14
C SER A 18 -6.07 -17.30 -9.37
N GLU A 19 -6.87 -16.79 -10.31
CA GLU A 19 -6.40 -16.10 -11.50
C GLU A 19 -5.69 -14.80 -11.13
N TYR A 20 -6.18 -14.04 -10.14
CA TYR A 20 -5.46 -12.86 -9.66
C TYR A 20 -4.05 -13.20 -9.18
N PHE A 21 -3.84 -14.30 -8.44
CA PHE A 21 -2.50 -14.71 -8.01
C PHE A 21 -1.59 -14.98 -9.21
N ARG A 22 -2.09 -15.73 -10.20
CA ARG A 22 -1.35 -16.05 -11.43
C ARG A 22 -1.00 -14.80 -12.23
N VAL A 23 -1.97 -13.92 -12.44
CA VAL A 23 -1.81 -12.68 -13.20
C VAL A 23 -0.87 -11.72 -12.49
N ALA A 24 -1.06 -11.50 -11.18
CA ALA A 24 -0.17 -10.68 -10.37
C ALA A 24 1.27 -11.21 -10.35
N PHE A 25 1.46 -12.53 -10.33
CA PHE A 25 2.79 -13.13 -10.39
C PHE A 25 3.45 -12.93 -11.75
N SER A 26 2.66 -12.95 -12.82
CA SER A 26 3.15 -12.59 -14.16
C SER A 26 3.57 -11.12 -14.22
N VAL A 27 2.77 -10.21 -13.66
CA VAL A 27 3.13 -8.78 -13.54
C VAL A 27 4.42 -8.60 -12.72
N PHE A 28 4.52 -9.26 -11.57
CA PHE A 28 5.70 -9.22 -10.71
C PHE A 28 6.97 -9.66 -11.45
N LYS A 29 6.92 -10.77 -12.20
CA LYS A 29 8.03 -11.23 -13.04
C LYS A 29 8.42 -10.23 -14.13
N ILE A 30 7.43 -9.64 -14.80
CA ILE A 30 7.66 -8.61 -15.84
C ILE A 30 8.36 -7.40 -15.22
N LEU A 31 7.90 -6.93 -14.06
CA LEU A 31 8.50 -5.79 -13.37
C LEU A 31 9.92 -6.10 -12.86
N LEU A 32 10.18 -7.31 -12.35
CA LEU A 32 11.53 -7.73 -11.97
C LEU A 32 12.48 -7.75 -13.17
N LYS A 33 12.01 -8.11 -14.36
CA LYS A 33 12.83 -8.15 -15.57
C LYS A 33 13.10 -6.76 -16.14
N GLU A 34 12.05 -5.95 -16.26
CA GLU A 34 12.06 -4.70 -17.03
C GLU A 34 12.28 -3.45 -16.16
N ASN A 35 11.89 -3.48 -14.89
CA ASN A 35 11.92 -2.34 -13.97
C ASN A 35 12.67 -2.70 -12.66
N LYS A 36 13.88 -3.26 -12.78
CA LYS A 36 14.70 -3.74 -11.65
C LYS A 36 14.87 -2.71 -10.53
N LEU A 37 15.19 -1.46 -10.88
CA LEU A 37 15.37 -0.39 -9.89
C LEU A 37 14.09 -0.09 -9.12
N LEU A 38 12.94 -0.04 -9.82
CA LEU A 38 11.65 0.20 -9.17
C LEU A 38 11.36 -0.92 -8.16
N MET A 39 11.53 -2.17 -8.57
CA MET A 39 11.30 -3.32 -7.70
C MET A 39 12.27 -3.36 -6.52
N PHE A 40 13.55 -3.02 -6.75
CA PHE A 40 14.55 -2.94 -5.70
C PHE A 40 14.22 -1.86 -4.67
N PHE A 41 13.83 -0.66 -5.12
CA PHE A 41 13.42 0.40 -4.22
C PHE A 41 12.12 0.06 -3.49
N SER A 42 11.13 -0.56 -4.15
CA SER A 42 9.92 -1.05 -3.46
C SER A 42 10.28 -2.04 -2.37
N PHE A 43 11.13 -3.02 -2.68
CA PHE A 43 11.60 -3.99 -1.69
C PHE A 43 12.33 -3.33 -0.52
N LEU A 44 13.31 -2.45 -0.79
CA LEU A 44 14.08 -1.76 0.23
C LEU A 44 13.18 -0.92 1.12
N ILE A 45 12.22 -0.21 0.51
CA ILE A 45 11.30 0.65 1.22
C ILE A 45 10.39 -0.16 2.14
N THR A 46 9.80 -1.23 1.61
CA THR A 46 9.00 -2.16 2.40
C THR A 46 9.81 -2.79 3.54
N LEU A 47 11.04 -3.22 3.27
CA LEU A 47 11.91 -3.84 4.27
C LEU A 47 12.20 -2.88 5.44
N ILE A 48 12.62 -1.64 5.14
CA ILE A 48 12.88 -0.62 6.16
C ILE A 48 11.61 -0.32 6.95
N GLY A 49 10.47 -0.17 6.27
CA GLY A 49 9.17 0.06 6.93
C GLY A 49 8.76 -1.06 7.88
N VAL A 50 8.90 -2.32 7.45
CA VAL A 50 8.58 -3.49 8.28
C VAL A 50 9.53 -3.59 9.47
N VAL A 51 10.84 -3.49 9.26
CA VAL A 51 11.83 -3.61 10.34
C VAL A 51 11.63 -2.51 11.38
N SER A 52 11.54 -1.26 10.93
CA SER A 52 11.36 -0.12 11.85
C SER A 52 9.99 -0.17 12.56
N GLY A 53 8.90 -0.49 11.85
CA GLY A 53 7.57 -0.58 12.46
C GLY A 53 7.44 -1.68 13.50
N VAL A 54 8.01 -2.86 13.21
CA VAL A 54 8.03 -3.97 14.16
C VAL A 54 8.83 -3.62 15.42
N ILE A 55 9.97 -2.93 15.28
CA ILE A 55 10.79 -2.50 16.43
C ILE A 55 10.04 -1.48 17.28
N VAL A 56 9.42 -0.46 16.67
CA VAL A 56 8.68 0.59 17.40
C VAL A 56 7.47 0.01 18.12
N ILE A 57 6.70 -0.89 17.49
CA ILE A 57 5.57 -1.57 18.15
C ILE A 57 6.08 -2.45 19.29
N GLY A 58 7.19 -3.17 19.09
CA GLY A 58 7.81 -3.97 20.14
C GLY A 58 8.24 -3.12 21.35
N GLU A 59 8.84 -1.95 21.10
CA GLU A 59 9.20 -0.97 22.12
C GLU A 59 7.98 -0.49 22.91
N GLN A 60 6.88 -0.14 22.23
CA GLN A 60 5.63 0.29 22.87
C GLN A 60 5.07 -0.77 23.81
N ILE A 61 4.99 -2.03 23.35
CA ILE A 61 4.49 -3.16 24.16
C ILE A 61 5.36 -3.38 25.41
N ILE A 62 6.68 -3.24 25.28
CA ILE A 62 7.62 -3.43 26.38
C ILE A 62 7.59 -2.26 27.37
N GLY A 63 7.39 -1.05 26.87
CA GLY A 63 7.16 0.16 27.68
C GLY A 63 5.91 0.04 28.54
N GLU A 64 4.80 -0.43 27.96
CA GLU A 64 3.55 -0.69 28.70
C GLU A 64 3.70 -1.81 29.74
N ALA A 65 4.60 -2.77 29.50
CA ALA A 65 4.88 -3.87 30.43
C ALA A 65 5.88 -3.51 31.55
N GLU A 66 6.31 -2.24 31.66
CA GLU A 66 7.32 -1.74 32.63
C GLU A 66 8.71 -2.41 32.54
N ILE A 67 8.96 -3.20 31.50
CA ILE A 67 10.25 -3.88 31.28
C ILE A 67 11.33 -2.87 30.80
N TYR A 68 10.92 -1.68 30.37
CA TYR A 68 11.77 -0.67 29.74
C TYR A 68 12.81 -0.04 30.67
N GLU A 69 12.56 -0.01 31.98
CA GLU A 69 13.54 0.52 32.95
C GLU A 69 14.83 -0.32 32.99
N TYR A 70 14.76 -1.59 32.56
CA TYR A 70 15.87 -2.53 32.58
C TYR A 70 16.88 -2.36 31.42
N TYR A 71 16.60 -1.49 30.44
CA TYR A 71 17.53 -1.23 29.34
C TYR A 71 18.60 -0.22 29.70
N ASP A 72 19.82 -0.52 29.26
CA ASP A 72 20.95 0.40 29.31
C ASP A 72 20.74 1.64 28.41
N ILE A 73 21.55 2.66 28.63
CA ILE A 73 21.50 3.93 27.89
C ILE A 73 21.72 3.72 26.39
N VAL A 74 22.59 2.77 26.01
CA VAL A 74 22.93 2.51 24.60
C VAL A 74 21.71 1.96 23.86
N THR A 75 21.00 1.02 24.46
CA THR A 75 19.79 0.41 23.90
C THR A 75 18.67 1.44 23.76
N LYS A 76 18.48 2.29 24.77
CA LYS A 76 17.51 3.41 24.72
C LYS A 76 17.83 4.39 23.58
N LEU A 77 19.10 4.72 23.37
CA LEU A 77 19.54 5.57 22.24
C LEU A 77 19.27 4.93 20.88
N ILE A 78 19.51 3.62 20.74
CA ILE A 78 19.21 2.87 19.51
C ILE A 78 17.71 2.88 19.21
N LEU A 79 16.87 2.63 20.22
CA LEU A 79 15.41 2.65 20.06
C LEU A 79 14.88 4.03 19.68
N ALA A 80 15.37 5.09 20.34
CA ALA A 80 15.03 6.47 19.99
C ALA A 80 15.43 6.80 18.54
N PHE A 81 16.63 6.37 18.11
CA PHE A 81 17.06 6.54 16.71
C PHE A 81 16.15 5.78 15.75
N MET A 82 15.78 4.53 16.04
CA MET A 82 14.89 3.73 15.21
C MET A 82 13.47 4.32 15.12
N SER A 83 12.98 4.93 16.21
CA SER A 83 11.72 5.68 16.22
C SER A 83 11.77 6.91 15.31
N ILE A 84 12.90 7.65 15.29
CA ILE A 84 13.09 8.78 14.37
C ILE A 84 13.15 8.28 12.91
N VAL A 85 13.89 7.19 12.65
CA VAL A 85 13.95 6.56 11.32
C VAL A 85 12.55 6.15 10.87
N TYR A 86 11.79 5.48 11.73
CA TYR A 86 10.40 5.11 11.46
C TYR A 86 9.55 6.32 11.08
N LEU A 87 9.65 7.42 11.83
CA LEU A 87 8.88 8.64 11.56
C LEU A 87 9.22 9.26 10.21
N ILE A 88 10.51 9.48 9.91
CA ILE A 88 10.96 10.01 8.62
C ILE A 88 10.47 9.11 7.48
N PHE A 89 10.58 7.80 7.68
CA PHE A 89 10.21 6.81 6.69
C PHE A 89 8.70 6.76 6.43
N ASN A 90 7.86 6.88 7.45
CA ASN A 90 6.40 6.95 7.31
C ASN A 90 5.92 8.23 6.61
N ILE A 91 6.70 9.31 6.65
CA ILE A 91 6.39 10.54 5.90
C ILE A 91 6.77 10.38 4.42
N GLY A 92 7.92 9.78 4.12
CA GLY A 92 8.42 9.64 2.75
C GLY A 92 7.82 8.49 1.96
N SER A 93 7.58 7.34 2.60
CA SER A 93 7.13 6.10 1.95
C SER A 93 5.77 6.19 1.26
N PRO A 94 4.75 6.96 1.74
CA PRO A 94 3.47 7.07 1.04
C PRO A 94 3.61 7.71 -0.35
N PHE A 95 4.58 8.60 -0.55
CA PHE A 95 4.86 9.16 -1.87
C PHE A 95 5.39 8.09 -2.82
N PHE A 96 6.39 7.33 -2.39
CA PHE A 96 6.94 6.25 -3.19
C PHE A 96 5.89 5.18 -3.49
N LYS A 97 5.08 4.78 -2.50
CA LYS A 97 3.99 3.82 -2.68
C LYS A 97 2.99 4.30 -3.73
N GLY A 98 2.57 5.56 -3.64
CA GLY A 98 1.69 6.16 -4.65
C GLY A 98 2.33 6.25 -6.04
N TYR A 99 3.64 6.51 -6.12
CA TYR A 99 4.40 6.49 -7.37
C TYR A 99 4.45 5.08 -7.97
N PHE A 100 4.76 4.07 -7.14
CA PHE A 100 4.77 2.67 -7.52
C PHE A 100 3.42 2.23 -8.08
N PHE A 101 2.33 2.55 -7.36
CA PHE A 101 0.96 2.20 -7.76
C PHE A 101 0.60 2.80 -9.12
N ARG A 102 0.83 4.11 -9.31
CA ARG A 102 0.57 4.77 -10.60
C ARG A 102 1.42 4.20 -11.72
N LYS A 103 2.71 4.00 -11.48
CA LYS A 103 3.66 3.55 -12.50
C LYS A 103 3.32 2.15 -12.99
N VAL A 104 2.98 1.24 -12.07
CA VAL A 104 2.54 -0.12 -12.42
C VAL A 104 1.19 -0.07 -13.11
N ALA A 105 0.21 0.64 -12.56
CA ALA A 105 -1.14 0.71 -13.12
C ALA A 105 -1.15 1.27 -14.54
N PHE A 106 -0.52 2.42 -14.77
CA PHE A 106 -0.45 3.06 -16.08
C PHE A 106 0.33 2.22 -17.10
N LYS A 107 1.33 1.45 -16.67
CA LYS A 107 1.98 0.48 -17.56
C LYS A 107 1.02 -0.62 -18.00
N LEU A 108 0.24 -1.17 -17.07
CA LEU A 108 -0.77 -2.19 -17.37
C LEU A 108 -1.88 -1.65 -18.28
N GLU A 109 -2.26 -0.39 -18.13
CA GLU A 109 -3.29 0.27 -18.95
C GLU A 109 -2.79 0.83 -20.29
N ASN A 110 -1.48 0.81 -20.56
CA ASN A 110 -0.85 1.51 -21.69
C ASN A 110 -0.95 3.05 -21.63
N ASN A 111 -1.11 3.62 -20.44
CA ASN A 111 -1.33 5.04 -20.25
C ASN A 111 -0.17 5.73 -19.49
N THR A 112 1.07 5.38 -19.83
CA THR A 112 2.26 5.84 -19.10
C THR A 112 2.46 7.36 -19.12
N ASN A 113 1.91 8.05 -20.13
CA ASN A 113 2.06 9.49 -20.32
C ASN A 113 1.23 10.30 -19.31
N ASN A 114 0.20 9.71 -18.69
CA ASN A 114 -0.66 10.40 -17.72
C ASN A 114 -0.07 10.45 -16.30
N LEU A 115 1.19 10.01 -16.12
CA LEU A 115 1.89 10.06 -14.83
C LEU A 115 2.26 11.49 -14.42
N ASN A 116 1.39 12.15 -13.66
CA ASN A 116 1.66 13.47 -13.10
C ASN A 116 2.14 13.39 -11.63
N LEU A 117 3.43 13.66 -11.39
CA LEU A 117 4.05 13.62 -10.06
C LEU A 117 3.61 14.77 -9.14
N GLY A 118 3.36 15.96 -9.69
CA GLY A 118 2.87 17.11 -8.90
C GLY A 118 1.49 16.84 -8.31
N LYS A 119 0.57 16.27 -9.10
CA LYS A 119 -0.75 15.83 -8.60
C LYS A 119 -0.62 14.73 -7.54
N LEU A 120 0.33 13.81 -7.70
CA LEU A 120 0.59 12.78 -6.69
C LEU A 120 1.10 13.38 -5.39
N TYR A 121 2.05 14.32 -5.46
CA TYR A 121 2.62 15.01 -4.32
C TYR A 121 1.53 15.69 -3.47
N ILE A 122 0.65 16.46 -4.12
CA ILE A 122 -0.48 17.13 -3.44
C ILE A 122 -1.42 16.12 -2.77
N LYS A 123 -1.68 14.98 -3.40
CA LYS A 123 -2.51 13.91 -2.80
C LYS A 123 -1.85 13.34 -1.54
N VAL A 124 -0.56 13.04 -1.62
CA VAL A 124 0.17 12.50 -0.47
C VAL A 124 0.18 13.50 0.68
N LEU A 125 0.40 14.80 0.41
CA LEU A 125 0.30 15.84 1.44
C LEU A 125 -1.08 15.91 2.10
N LYS A 126 -2.16 15.83 1.31
CA LYS A 126 -3.53 15.81 1.85
C LYS A 126 -3.77 14.59 2.74
N LEU A 127 -3.29 13.42 2.32
CA LEU A 127 -3.41 12.20 3.11
C LEU A 127 -2.61 12.32 4.42
N LEU A 128 -1.36 12.78 4.36
CA LEU A 128 -0.52 13.00 5.54
C LEU A 128 -1.16 14.02 6.51
N GLY A 129 -1.72 15.11 5.98
CA GLY A 129 -2.46 16.09 6.79
C GLY A 129 -3.66 15.49 7.51
N VAL A 130 -4.44 14.63 6.84
CA VAL A 130 -5.55 13.90 7.49
C VAL A 130 -5.03 12.96 8.57
N VAL A 131 -3.99 12.18 8.29
CA VAL A 131 -3.38 11.26 9.28
C VAL A 131 -2.87 12.03 10.50
N LEU A 132 -2.23 13.18 10.31
CA LEU A 132 -1.76 14.04 11.40
C LEU A 132 -2.92 14.55 12.25
N VAL A 133 -3.97 15.09 11.63
CA VAL A 133 -5.17 15.58 12.36
C VAL A 133 -5.80 14.45 13.17
N LEU A 134 -5.97 13.26 12.57
CA LEU A 134 -6.50 12.10 13.27
C LEU A 134 -5.58 11.65 14.42
N SER A 135 -4.26 11.69 14.23
CA SER A 135 -3.29 11.32 15.27
C SER A 135 -3.32 12.29 16.45
N VAL A 136 -3.49 13.60 16.21
CA VAL A 136 -3.64 14.60 17.28
C VAL A 136 -4.95 14.37 18.05
N ILE A 137 -6.06 14.18 17.35
CA ILE A 137 -7.37 13.87 17.98
C ILE A 137 -7.24 12.61 18.85
N SER A 138 -6.55 11.59 18.34
CA SER A 138 -6.25 10.35 19.04
C SER A 138 -5.50 10.57 20.36
N ILE A 139 -4.53 11.47 20.43
CA ILE A 139 -3.78 11.75 21.68
C ILE A 139 -4.71 12.30 22.77
N PHE A 140 -5.61 13.23 22.42
CA PHE A 140 -6.52 13.84 23.39
C PHE A 140 -7.69 12.93 23.81
N ALA A 141 -7.88 11.82 23.11
CA ALA A 141 -9.02 10.95 23.28
C ALA A 141 -8.53 9.55 23.67
N GLU A 142 -7.87 9.44 24.82
CA GLU A 142 -7.12 8.26 25.35
C GLU A 142 -7.80 6.88 25.19
N LYS A 143 -9.13 6.80 24.97
CA LYS A 143 -9.89 5.56 24.66
C LYS A 143 -10.56 5.51 23.27
N ILE A 144 -10.54 6.59 22.50
CA ILE A 144 -11.09 6.74 21.15
C ILE A 144 -9.98 6.64 20.09
N SER A 145 -8.71 6.81 20.46
CA SER A 145 -7.56 6.74 19.55
C SER A 145 -7.45 5.40 18.80
N SER A 146 -7.62 4.29 19.53
CA SER A 146 -7.64 2.94 18.97
C SER A 146 -8.85 2.71 18.08
N PHE A 147 -9.96 3.40 18.34
CA PHE A 147 -11.20 3.33 17.55
C PHE A 147 -11.09 4.10 16.22
N ILE A 148 -10.50 5.29 16.21
CA ILE A 148 -10.26 6.05 14.97
C ILE A 148 -9.21 5.37 14.10
N GLY A 149 -8.12 4.90 14.71
CA GLY A 149 -7.09 4.11 14.02
C GLY A 149 -7.68 2.86 13.37
N SER A 150 -8.47 2.09 14.11
CA SER A 150 -9.15 0.90 13.58
C SER A 150 -10.17 1.23 12.50
N ILE A 151 -10.90 2.35 12.54
CA ILE A 151 -11.79 2.77 11.42
C ILE A 151 -10.99 3.02 10.14
N VAL A 152 -9.85 3.71 10.22
CA VAL A 152 -8.99 3.98 9.06
C VAL A 152 -8.37 2.68 8.53
N THR A 153 -7.95 1.78 9.42
CA THR A 153 -7.42 0.46 9.04
C THR A 153 -8.51 -0.42 8.42
N ILE A 154 -9.72 -0.46 9.00
CA ILE A 154 -10.88 -1.17 8.45
C ILE A 154 -11.25 -0.60 7.08
N TRP A 155 -11.19 0.72 6.91
CA TRP A 155 -11.43 1.36 5.62
C TRP A 155 -10.36 0.95 4.58
N ALA A 156 -9.07 0.97 4.95
CA ALA A 156 -8.00 0.49 4.07
C ALA A 156 -8.07 -1.03 3.77
N LEU A 157 -8.60 -1.83 4.71
CA LEU A 157 -8.77 -3.28 4.57
C LEU A 157 -9.97 -3.68 3.71
N LEU A 158 -11.03 -2.86 3.69
CA LEU A 158 -12.31 -3.20 3.05
C LEU A 158 -12.51 -2.54 1.67
N TYR A 159 -11.72 -1.53 1.33
CA TYR A 159 -11.94 -0.71 0.13
C TYR A 159 -10.66 -0.58 -0.71
N PHE A 160 -10.86 -0.33 -2.02
CA PHE A 160 -9.79 -0.12 -2.99
C PHE A 160 -9.04 1.20 -2.75
N PHE A 161 -8.07 1.20 -1.85
CA PHE A 161 -7.25 2.39 -1.57
C PHE A 161 -6.44 2.84 -2.81
N GLU A 162 -6.17 1.90 -3.72
CA GLU A 162 -5.52 2.11 -5.02
C GLU A 162 -6.22 3.20 -5.83
N ALA A 163 -7.56 3.32 -5.73
CA ALA A 163 -8.34 4.34 -6.43
C ALA A 163 -7.88 5.77 -6.09
N TYR A 164 -7.50 6.02 -4.84
CA TYR A 164 -7.02 7.33 -4.40
C TYR A 164 -5.67 7.68 -5.03
N TYR A 165 -4.75 6.72 -5.12
CA TYR A 165 -3.44 6.98 -5.72
C TYR A 165 -3.52 7.00 -7.24
N ILE A 166 -4.12 5.99 -7.86
CA ILE A 166 -4.08 5.78 -9.32
C ILE A 166 -4.94 6.82 -10.05
N ARG A 167 -6.20 7.01 -9.64
CA ARG A 167 -7.13 7.94 -10.30
C ARG A 167 -6.98 9.35 -9.78
N ASN A 168 -7.39 10.36 -10.54
CA ASN A 168 -7.32 11.76 -10.11
C ASN A 168 -8.52 12.19 -9.24
N LEU A 169 -8.83 11.40 -8.22
CA LEU A 169 -9.94 11.65 -7.28
C LEU A 169 -9.50 12.36 -6.00
N GLY A 170 -10.39 13.17 -5.40
CA GLY A 170 -10.24 13.64 -4.02
C GLY A 170 -10.52 12.52 -3.00
N LEU A 171 -10.20 12.73 -1.72
CA LEU A 171 -10.38 11.70 -0.67
C LEU A 171 -11.82 11.20 -0.59
N LYS A 172 -12.80 12.11 -0.51
CA LYS A 172 -14.23 11.78 -0.45
C LYS A 172 -14.69 11.00 -1.70
N ASP A 173 -14.33 11.49 -2.88
CA ASP A 173 -14.73 10.82 -4.12
C ASP A 173 -14.06 9.46 -4.29
N SER A 174 -12.80 9.32 -3.87
CA SER A 174 -12.12 8.03 -3.85
C SER A 174 -12.78 7.07 -2.87
N ALA A 175 -13.21 7.52 -1.69
CA ALA A 175 -13.91 6.67 -0.72
C ALA A 175 -15.24 6.15 -1.28
N ASN A 176 -16.03 7.05 -1.88
CA ASN A 176 -17.30 6.70 -2.50
C ASN A 176 -17.10 5.73 -3.67
N TYR A 177 -16.13 6.01 -4.53
CA TYR A 177 -15.84 5.16 -5.68
C TYR A 177 -15.32 3.78 -5.26
N SER A 178 -14.40 3.72 -4.29
CA SER A 178 -13.92 2.45 -3.74
C SER A 178 -15.03 1.66 -3.06
N LEU A 179 -16.04 2.33 -2.48
CA LEU A 179 -17.24 1.69 -1.93
C LEU A 179 -18.14 1.12 -3.02
N GLU A 180 -18.28 1.80 -4.17
CA GLU A 180 -18.97 1.24 -5.34
C GLU A 180 -18.24 0.00 -5.86
N LEU A 181 -16.93 0.09 -6.09
CA LEU A 181 -16.12 -1.02 -6.58
C LEU A 181 -16.10 -2.22 -5.64
N SER A 182 -16.18 -2.01 -4.32
CA SER A 182 -16.14 -3.09 -3.35
C SER A 182 -17.43 -3.90 -3.27
N LYS A 183 -18.58 -3.38 -3.76
CA LYS A 183 -19.84 -4.14 -3.82
C LYS A 183 -19.65 -5.41 -4.64
N GLY A 184 -19.89 -6.57 -4.02
CA GLY A 184 -19.67 -7.89 -4.65
C GLY A 184 -18.21 -8.31 -4.83
N ASN A 185 -17.23 -7.45 -4.49
CA ASN A 185 -15.79 -7.71 -4.69
C ASN A 185 -14.96 -7.64 -3.40
N ARG A 186 -15.56 -7.37 -2.22
CA ARG A 186 -14.85 -7.16 -0.94
C ARG A 186 -13.82 -8.24 -0.62
N TYR A 187 -14.16 -9.52 -0.85
CA TYR A 187 -13.25 -10.63 -0.57
C TYR A 187 -11.94 -10.55 -1.37
N LYS A 188 -11.98 -10.00 -2.59
CA LYS A 188 -10.80 -9.83 -3.46
C LYS A 188 -9.81 -8.80 -2.91
N VAL A 189 -10.29 -7.87 -2.08
CA VAL A 189 -9.47 -6.88 -1.36
C VAL A 189 -9.01 -7.43 -0.01
N ILE A 190 -9.88 -8.14 0.70
CA ILE A 190 -9.59 -8.65 2.05
C ILE A 190 -8.52 -9.75 2.02
N VAL A 191 -8.63 -10.72 1.11
CA VAL A 191 -7.72 -11.87 1.04
C VAL A 191 -6.23 -11.48 0.96
N PRO A 192 -5.78 -10.63 0.01
CA PRO A 192 -4.37 -10.24 -0.06
C PRO A 192 -3.91 -9.50 1.20
N ASN A 193 -4.75 -8.62 1.76
CA ASN A 193 -4.42 -7.88 2.97
C ASN A 193 -4.29 -8.79 4.21
N LEU A 194 -5.09 -9.85 4.32
CA LEU A 194 -4.94 -10.86 5.39
C LEU A 194 -3.61 -11.61 5.28
N ILE A 195 -3.18 -11.94 4.06
CA ILE A 195 -1.89 -12.62 3.84
C ILE A 195 -0.71 -11.72 4.25
N VAL A 196 -0.82 -10.40 4.07
CA VAL A 196 0.17 -9.42 4.56
C VAL A 196 0.14 -9.25 6.08
N GLY A 197 -1.05 -9.34 6.69
CA GLY A 197 -1.23 -9.19 8.13
C GLY A 197 -0.51 -10.28 8.95
N ILE A 198 -0.52 -11.53 8.49
CA ILE A 198 0.06 -12.66 9.23
C ILE A 198 1.58 -12.48 9.47
N PRO A 199 2.43 -12.20 8.46
CA PRO A 199 3.84 -11.96 8.69
C PRO A 199 4.12 -10.77 9.62
N SER A 200 3.28 -9.74 9.56
CA SER A 200 3.45 -8.56 10.39
C SER A 200 3.27 -8.90 11.88
N LEU A 201 2.27 -9.73 12.21
CA LEU A 201 2.04 -10.22 13.57
C LEU A 201 3.19 -11.11 14.08
N ILE A 202 3.67 -12.03 13.25
CA ILE A 202 4.82 -12.89 13.59
C ILE A 202 6.07 -12.04 13.86
N GLY A 203 6.28 -11.00 13.04
CA GLY A 203 7.36 -10.03 13.21
C GLY A 203 7.28 -9.33 14.57
N ILE A 204 6.11 -8.80 14.95
CA ILE A 204 5.90 -8.13 16.24
C ILE A 204 6.22 -9.06 17.41
N VAL A 205 5.67 -10.27 17.41
CA VAL A 205 5.93 -11.27 18.48
C VAL A 205 7.42 -11.58 18.59
N SER A 206 8.09 -11.73 17.45
CA SER A 206 9.53 -12.00 17.40
C SER A 206 10.34 -10.84 17.97
N ALA A 207 9.97 -9.59 17.66
CA ALA A 207 10.67 -8.41 18.16
C ALA A 207 10.48 -8.21 19.66
N VAL A 208 9.27 -8.40 20.19
CA VAL A 208 9.03 -8.40 21.65
C VAL A 208 9.92 -9.44 22.34
N PHE A 209 10.04 -10.63 21.74
CA PHE A 209 10.88 -11.70 22.28
C PHE A 209 12.39 -11.39 22.20
N ILE A 210 12.88 -10.81 21.11
CA ILE A 210 14.28 -10.36 20.96
C ILE A 210 14.60 -9.29 22.00
N LEU A 211 13.76 -8.26 22.10
CA LEU A 211 13.98 -7.12 22.97
C LEU A 211 13.91 -7.55 24.46
N SER A 212 13.04 -8.49 24.81
CA SER A 212 12.91 -8.99 26.20
C SER A 212 13.99 -10.00 26.63
N ASN A 213 14.67 -10.70 25.70
CA ASN A 213 15.62 -11.77 26.05
C ASN A 213 17.02 -11.55 25.47
N GLN A 214 17.89 -10.85 26.22
CA GLN A 214 19.24 -10.48 25.79
C GLN A 214 20.19 -11.68 25.55
N ARG A 215 19.92 -12.86 26.14
CA ARG A 215 20.89 -13.98 26.19
C ARG A 215 20.91 -14.84 24.91
N ASN A 216 19.79 -14.94 24.20
CA ASN A 216 19.66 -15.67 22.93
C ASN A 216 19.44 -14.73 21.72
N GLY A 217 19.61 -13.43 21.91
CA GLY A 217 19.22 -12.39 20.95
C GLY A 217 19.82 -12.58 19.55
N PHE A 218 21.08 -13.04 19.44
CA PHE A 218 21.76 -13.15 18.14
C PHE A 218 21.16 -14.18 17.18
N ILE A 219 20.76 -15.37 17.66
CA ILE A 219 20.13 -16.40 16.81
C ILE A 219 18.73 -15.94 16.38
N ILE A 220 17.98 -15.36 17.31
CA ILE A 220 16.61 -14.88 17.07
C ILE A 220 16.64 -13.68 16.11
N LEU A 221 17.63 -12.79 16.23
CA LEU A 221 17.90 -11.70 15.29
C LEU A 221 18.14 -12.24 13.87
N GLY A 222 18.97 -13.28 13.70
CA GLY A 222 19.21 -13.89 12.39
C GLY A 222 17.94 -14.41 11.72
N PHE A 223 17.11 -15.14 12.46
CA PHE A 223 15.81 -15.61 11.96
C PHE A 223 14.85 -14.45 11.65
N PHE A 224 14.83 -13.42 12.49
CA PHE A 224 14.03 -12.23 12.29
C PHE A 224 14.41 -11.48 11.00
N PHE A 225 15.71 -11.29 10.74
CA PHE A 225 16.17 -10.66 9.51
C PHE A 225 15.81 -11.48 8.27
N LEU A 226 16.01 -12.80 8.30
CA LEU A 226 15.65 -13.66 7.17
C LEU A 226 14.13 -13.60 6.90
N PHE A 227 13.33 -13.68 7.97
CA PHE A 227 11.89 -13.62 7.88
C PHE A 227 11.39 -12.27 7.35
N THR A 228 11.94 -11.15 7.81
CA THR A 228 11.55 -9.82 7.34
C THR A 228 11.91 -9.58 5.87
N ILE A 229 13.02 -10.15 5.39
CA ILE A 229 13.36 -10.15 3.95
C ILE A 229 12.28 -10.86 3.13
N ILE A 230 11.89 -12.07 3.55
CA ILE A 230 10.85 -12.84 2.85
C ILE A 230 9.51 -12.10 2.91
N ALA A 231 9.14 -11.57 4.08
CA ALA A 231 7.91 -10.80 4.26
C ALA A 231 7.88 -9.57 3.35
N ALA A 232 8.99 -8.84 3.23
CA ALA A 232 9.07 -7.67 2.35
C ALA A 232 8.84 -8.04 0.87
N ILE A 233 9.38 -9.17 0.40
CA ILE A 233 9.13 -9.67 -0.96
C ILE A 233 7.64 -9.98 -1.15
N VAL A 234 7.04 -10.69 -0.18
CA VAL A 234 5.61 -11.04 -0.21
C VAL A 234 4.74 -9.79 -0.22
N ILE A 235 5.07 -8.77 0.59
CA ILE A 235 4.33 -7.51 0.65
C ILE A 235 4.38 -6.78 -0.69
N VAL A 236 5.56 -6.64 -1.31
CA VAL A 236 5.68 -6.01 -2.64
C VAL A 236 4.87 -6.78 -3.69
N TYR A 237 4.88 -8.11 -3.63
CA TYR A 237 4.03 -8.94 -4.48
C TYR A 237 2.54 -8.66 -4.26
N MET A 238 2.09 -8.55 -3.01
CA MET A 238 0.69 -8.26 -2.65
C MET A 238 0.27 -6.84 -3.04
N GLU A 239 1.19 -5.87 -3.04
CA GLU A 239 0.92 -4.54 -3.58
C GLU A 239 0.61 -4.59 -5.08
N ILE A 240 1.35 -5.39 -5.85
CA ILE A 240 1.05 -5.62 -7.27
C ILE A 240 -0.27 -6.37 -7.44
N PHE A 241 -0.53 -7.36 -6.58
CA PHE A 241 -1.80 -8.07 -6.57
C PHE A 241 -2.97 -7.09 -6.40
N ASN A 242 -2.91 -6.19 -5.43
CA ASN A 242 -3.97 -5.21 -5.19
C ASN A 242 -4.18 -4.27 -6.39
N ILE A 243 -3.11 -3.85 -7.08
CA ILE A 243 -3.22 -3.06 -8.32
C ILE A 243 -3.94 -3.86 -9.41
N VAL A 244 -3.60 -5.14 -9.58
CA VAL A 244 -4.23 -6.03 -10.56
C VAL A 244 -5.72 -6.22 -10.26
N VAL A 245 -6.08 -6.48 -8.99
CA VAL A 245 -7.48 -6.59 -8.58
C VAL A 245 -8.21 -5.29 -8.83
N PHE A 246 -7.65 -4.15 -8.41
CA PHE A 246 -8.24 -2.84 -8.60
C PHE A 246 -8.55 -2.58 -10.08
N LEU A 247 -7.57 -2.73 -10.97
CA LEU A 247 -7.75 -2.47 -12.40
C LEU A 247 -8.79 -3.39 -13.02
N ASN A 248 -8.79 -4.67 -12.65
CA ASN A 248 -9.75 -5.63 -13.17
C ASN A 248 -11.18 -5.35 -12.70
N VAL A 249 -11.36 -5.11 -11.40
CA VAL A 249 -12.66 -4.79 -10.80
C VAL A 249 -13.19 -3.48 -11.35
N GLU A 250 -12.34 -2.46 -11.42
CA GLU A 250 -12.70 -1.17 -11.98
C GLU A 250 -13.13 -1.28 -13.44
N ASN A 251 -12.36 -2.00 -14.26
CA ASN A 251 -12.68 -2.14 -15.67
C ASN A 251 -13.98 -2.95 -15.88
N ASN A 252 -14.24 -3.96 -15.06
CA ASN A 252 -15.52 -4.68 -15.08
C ASN A 252 -16.69 -3.80 -14.62
N TYR A 253 -16.49 -2.93 -13.63
CA TYR A 253 -17.49 -1.96 -13.20
C TYR A 253 -17.80 -0.98 -14.32
N LEU A 254 -16.79 -0.32 -14.89
CA LEU A 254 -16.96 0.70 -15.94
C LEU A 254 -17.57 0.16 -17.24
N LYS A 255 -17.35 -1.12 -17.57
CA LYS A 255 -17.98 -1.75 -18.76
C LYS A 255 -19.46 -2.07 -18.55
N ASN A 256 -19.92 -2.18 -17.31
CA ASN A 256 -21.26 -2.62 -16.96
C ASN A 256 -21.99 -1.50 -16.19
N GLU A 257 -22.02 -1.60 -14.86
CA GLU A 257 -22.78 -0.72 -13.95
C GLU A 257 -22.30 0.74 -13.97
N GLY A 258 -21.00 0.95 -14.19
CA GLY A 258 -20.32 2.24 -14.10
C GLY A 258 -20.22 3.00 -15.41
N LYS A 259 -20.84 2.51 -16.50
CA LYS A 259 -20.67 3.08 -17.85
C LYS A 259 -21.04 4.56 -17.91
N ASP A 260 -22.19 4.92 -17.35
CA ASP A 260 -22.68 6.30 -17.27
C ASP A 260 -22.34 6.96 -15.92
N SER A 261 -21.48 6.35 -15.12
CA SER A 261 -21.11 6.90 -13.81
C SER A 261 -20.22 8.13 -13.98
N LYS A 262 -20.31 9.05 -13.01
CA LYS A 262 -19.40 10.21 -12.93
C LYS A 262 -17.91 9.82 -12.80
N TYR A 263 -17.63 8.54 -12.51
CA TYR A 263 -16.31 7.96 -12.33
C TYR A 263 -15.77 7.27 -13.60
N ASN A 264 -16.50 7.26 -14.71
CA ASN A 264 -15.96 6.82 -15.98
C ASN A 264 -14.98 7.88 -16.54
N PHE A 265 -13.72 7.78 -16.09
CA PHE A 265 -12.64 8.69 -16.49
C PHE A 265 -12.15 8.42 -17.92
N LYS A 266 -12.36 7.21 -18.45
CA LYS A 266 -11.88 6.82 -19.78
C LYS A 266 -12.60 7.60 -20.86
N ASP A 267 -13.93 7.70 -20.78
CA ASP A 267 -14.71 8.49 -21.74
C ASP A 267 -14.38 9.98 -21.66
N LYS A 268 -14.12 10.53 -20.46
CA LYS A 268 -13.77 11.96 -20.30
C LYS A 268 -12.39 12.31 -20.86
N GLU A 269 -11.36 11.49 -20.61
CA GLU A 269 -10.03 11.72 -21.18
C GLU A 269 -10.05 11.58 -22.72
N GLU A 270 -10.84 10.66 -23.27
CA GLU A 270 -10.99 10.48 -24.72
C GLU A 270 -11.76 11.64 -25.37
N ILE A 271 -12.80 12.16 -24.71
CA ILE A 271 -13.55 13.35 -25.12
C ILE A 271 -12.66 14.61 -25.07
N ASP A 272 -11.91 14.81 -23.98
CA ASP A 272 -11.01 15.96 -23.84
C ASP A 272 -9.85 15.93 -24.85
N LEU A 273 -9.29 14.75 -25.14
CA LEU A 273 -8.29 14.56 -26.20
C LEU A 273 -8.88 14.92 -27.58
N ARG A 274 -10.07 14.43 -27.89
CA ARG A 274 -10.76 14.73 -29.15
C ARG A 274 -11.04 16.23 -29.30
N ASN A 275 -11.48 16.89 -28.23
CA ASN A 275 -11.74 18.33 -28.21
C ASN A 275 -10.46 19.15 -28.36
N SER A 276 -9.34 18.72 -27.75
CA SER A 276 -8.04 19.39 -27.89
C SER A 276 -7.46 19.28 -29.30
N GLN A 277 -7.67 18.15 -29.98
CA GLN A 277 -7.27 17.96 -31.38
C GLN A 277 -8.11 18.81 -32.34
N ILE A 278 -9.41 18.99 -32.06
CA ILE A 278 -10.28 19.87 -32.84
C ILE A 278 -9.88 21.34 -32.65
N SER A 279 -9.53 21.74 -31.43
CA SER A 279 -9.08 23.10 -31.10
C SER A 279 -7.74 23.49 -31.73
N ASN A 280 -6.86 22.54 -32.04
CA ASN A 280 -5.54 22.82 -32.64
C ASN A 280 -5.56 22.84 -34.18
N ASN A 281 -6.71 22.58 -34.79
CA ASN A 281 -6.90 22.55 -36.25
C ASN A 281 -7.66 23.78 -36.78
N PHE A 282 -7.80 24.85 -35.97
CA PHE A 282 -8.37 26.14 -36.36
C PHE A 282 -7.37 27.28 -36.13
#